data_AF-R7S0K2-F1
#
_entry.id   AF-R7S0K2-F1
#
_cell.length_a   1.000
_cell.length_b   1.000
_cell.length_c   1.000
_cell.angle_alpha   90.00
_cell.angle_beta   90.00
_cell.angle_gamma   90.00
#
_symmetry.space_group_name_H-M   'P 1'
#
loop_
_entity.id
_entity.type
_entity.pdbx_description
1 polymer ?
#
loop_
_entity_poly.entity_id
_entity_poly.type
_entity_poly.pdbx_seq_one_letter_code
_entity_poly.pdbx_strand_id
1 'polypeptide(L)'
;APSTLRGYNGAVNRFIRFCRNGKIHQRFWLPADELVLCAFAASSKGRHAGSTARNALAGLKAWHSAQNAEWKGGKRLNYILNGVENRRPALSHRPPRLPINRKMLRILRAGLDLTDSVDMAVFAAA
;
A
#
# COMPACT_ATOMS: atom_id res chain seq x y z
N ALA A 1 -11.89 -7.49 4.74
CA ALA A 1 -12.79 -6.44 4.23
C ALA A 1 -12.74 -6.38 2.70
N PRO A 2 -13.83 -6.00 2.00
CA PRO A 2 -13.90 -5.98 0.53
C PRO A 2 -12.86 -5.05 -0.14
N SER A 3 -12.51 -3.94 0.51
CA SER A 3 -11.49 -2.99 0.05
C SER A 3 -10.09 -3.61 0.02
N THR A 4 -9.74 -4.40 1.03
CA THR A 4 -8.46 -5.13 1.12
C THR A 4 -8.34 -6.15 -0.01
N LEU A 5 -9.39 -6.92 -0.27
CA LEU A 5 -9.43 -7.92 -1.35
C LEU A 5 -9.21 -7.27 -2.73
N ARG A 6 -9.88 -6.15 -2.97
CA ARG A 6 -9.70 -5.36 -4.21
C ARG A 6 -8.27 -4.86 -4.34
N GLY A 7 -7.67 -4.40 -3.25
CA GLY A 7 -6.27 -3.98 -3.19
C GLY A 7 -5.30 -5.13 -3.53
N TYR A 8 -5.56 -6.33 -3.03
CA TYR A 8 -4.76 -7.53 -3.29
C TYR A 8 -4.88 -7.99 -4.73
N ASN A 9 -6.09 -8.08 -5.29
CA ASN A 9 -6.29 -8.38 -6.71
C ASN A 9 -5.58 -7.35 -7.59
N GLY A 10 -5.63 -6.07 -7.22
CA GLY A 10 -4.88 -5.01 -7.88
C GLY A 10 -3.36 -5.23 -7.82
N ALA A 11 -2.83 -5.74 -6.71
CA ALA A 11 -1.40 -6.04 -6.57
C ALA A 11 -0.97 -7.19 -7.48
N VAL A 12 -1.75 -8.28 -7.55
CA VAL A 12 -1.49 -9.42 -8.45
C VAL A 12 -1.51 -8.98 -9.91
N ASN A 13 -2.51 -8.19 -10.32
CA ASN A 13 -2.60 -7.67 -11.69
C ASN A 13 -1.41 -6.77 -12.06
N ARG A 14 -0.94 -5.93 -11.12
CA ARG A 14 0.28 -5.12 -11.33
C ARG A 14 1.52 -5.99 -11.49
N PHE A 15 1.64 -7.06 -10.71
CA PHE A 15 2.75 -8.01 -10.82
C PHE A 15 2.75 -8.74 -12.16
N ILE A 16 1.60 -9.27 -12.58
CA ILE A 16 1.46 -9.93 -13.89
C ILE A 16 1.83 -8.97 -15.04
N ARG A 17 1.37 -7.72 -14.96
CA ARG A 17 1.73 -6.68 -15.94
C ARG A 17 3.24 -6.40 -15.94
N PHE A 18 3.87 -6.32 -14.77
CA PHE A 18 5.32 -6.16 -14.64
C PHE A 18 6.05 -7.32 -15.33
N CYS A 19 5.66 -8.57 -15.04
CA CYS A 19 6.28 -9.74 -15.65
C CYS A 19 6.12 -9.79 -17.17
N ARG A 20 4.92 -9.43 -17.67
CA ARG A 20 4.64 -9.34 -19.11
C ARG A 20 5.52 -8.29 -19.79
N ASN A 21 5.61 -7.10 -19.20
CA ASN A 21 6.42 -6.01 -19.76
C ASN A 21 7.92 -6.31 -19.71
N GLY A 22 8.37 -7.02 -18.68
CA GLY A 22 9.76 -7.49 -18.54
C GLY A 22 10.09 -8.73 -19.37
N LYS A 23 9.13 -9.26 -20.15
CA LYS A 23 9.27 -10.51 -20.94
C LYS A 23 9.79 -11.69 -20.09
N ILE A 24 9.38 -11.75 -18.82
CA ILE A 24 9.77 -12.83 -17.91
C ILE A 24 9.02 -14.09 -18.33
N HIS A 25 9.70 -15.23 -18.36
CA HIS A 25 9.08 -16.51 -18.69
C HIS A 25 7.96 -16.84 -17.69
N GLN A 26 6.78 -17.28 -18.17
CA GLN A 26 5.58 -17.50 -17.35
C GLN A 26 5.80 -18.45 -16.17
N ARG A 27 6.69 -19.44 -16.30
CA ARG A 27 7.11 -20.36 -15.24
C ARG A 27 7.60 -19.69 -13.94
N PHE A 28 7.99 -18.42 -14.00
CA PHE A 28 8.47 -17.67 -12.83
C PHE A 28 7.43 -16.69 -12.27
N TRP A 29 6.24 -16.63 -12.86
CA TRP A 29 5.21 -15.66 -12.47
C TRP A 29 4.51 -16.14 -11.20
N LEU A 30 3.90 -17.32 -11.23
CA LEU A 30 3.10 -17.86 -10.13
C LEU A 30 3.28 -19.40 -10.11
N PRO A 31 3.72 -20.00 -8.99
CA PRO A 31 4.25 -19.36 -7.79
C PRO A 31 5.47 -18.48 -8.11
N ALA A 32 5.49 -17.26 -7.57
CA ALA A 32 6.48 -16.26 -7.92
C ALA A 32 7.85 -16.64 -7.38
N ASP A 33 8.87 -16.63 -8.26
CA ASP A 33 10.25 -16.86 -7.84
C ASP A 33 10.79 -15.67 -7.03
N GLU A 34 11.67 -15.93 -6.05
CA GLU A 34 12.23 -14.88 -5.18
C GLU A 34 12.91 -13.78 -6.00
N LEU A 35 13.62 -14.11 -7.08
CA LEU A 35 14.31 -13.13 -7.91
C LEU A 35 13.31 -12.21 -8.63
N VAL A 36 12.18 -12.76 -9.08
CA VAL A 36 11.12 -11.97 -9.73
C VAL A 36 10.41 -11.08 -8.71
N LEU A 37 10.18 -11.58 -7.48
CA LEU A 37 9.67 -10.78 -6.38
C LEU A 37 10.62 -9.63 -6.02
N CYS A 38 11.92 -9.89 -5.99
CA CYS A 38 12.94 -8.86 -5.76
C CYS A 38 12.95 -7.81 -6.86
N ALA A 39 12.91 -8.22 -8.13
CA ALA A 39 12.87 -7.30 -9.27
C ALA A 39 11.59 -6.45 -9.24
N PHE A 40 10.45 -7.06 -8.92
CA PHE A 40 9.19 -6.35 -8.77
C PHE A 40 9.23 -5.33 -7.62
N ALA A 41 9.75 -5.70 -6.45
CA ALA A 41 9.93 -4.78 -5.33
C ALA A 41 10.86 -3.61 -5.70
N ALA A 42 11.99 -3.90 -6.36
CA ALA A 42 12.95 -2.90 -6.81
C ALA A 42 12.37 -1.93 -7.85
N SER A 43 11.36 -2.35 -8.63
CA SER A 43 10.68 -1.47 -9.60
C SER A 43 9.98 -0.26 -8.96
N SER A 44 9.71 -0.31 -7.65
CA SER A 44 9.12 0.78 -6.88
C SER A 44 10.14 1.80 -6.35
N LYS A 45 11.44 1.50 -6.46
CA LYS A 45 12.55 2.34 -6.00
C LYS A 45 12.44 3.76 -6.55
N GLY A 46 12.53 4.76 -5.67
CA GLY A 46 12.52 6.18 -6.04
C GLY A 46 11.19 6.69 -6.61
N ARG A 47 10.13 5.88 -6.64
CA ARG A 47 8.79 6.28 -7.12
C ARG A 47 7.76 6.30 -6.00
N HIS A 48 7.86 5.33 -5.09
CA HIS A 48 6.89 5.14 -4.02
C HIS A 48 7.59 4.91 -2.68
N ALA A 49 6.84 5.08 -1.58
CA ALA A 49 7.30 4.68 -0.26
C ALA A 49 7.49 3.15 -0.22
N GLY A 50 8.44 2.66 0.58
CA GLY A 50 8.65 1.21 0.70
C GLY A 50 7.45 0.49 1.29
N SER A 51 6.61 1.18 2.08
CA SER A 51 5.30 0.66 2.51
C SER A 51 4.39 0.27 1.34
N THR A 52 4.44 0.98 0.20
CA THR A 52 3.68 0.63 -1.01
C THR A 52 4.17 -0.69 -1.60
N ALA A 53 5.48 -0.89 -1.68
CA ALA A 53 6.07 -2.14 -2.18
C ALA A 53 5.72 -3.32 -1.24
N ARG A 54 5.81 -3.12 0.08
CA ARG A 54 5.40 -4.12 1.08
C ARG A 54 3.92 -4.49 0.94
N ASN A 55 3.04 -3.51 0.77
CA ASN A 55 1.61 -3.76 0.57
C ASN A 55 1.32 -4.55 -0.71
N ALA A 56 2.06 -4.29 -1.79
CA ALA A 56 1.92 -5.07 -3.02
C ALA A 56 2.35 -6.54 -2.82
N LEU A 57 3.48 -6.76 -2.13
CA LEU A 57 3.94 -8.11 -1.80
C LEU A 57 3.04 -8.84 -0.82
N ALA A 58 2.41 -8.12 0.12
CA ALA A 58 1.40 -8.70 1.00
C ALA A 58 0.20 -9.24 0.20
N GLY A 59 -0.25 -8.50 -0.83
CA GLY A 59 -1.28 -8.97 -1.75
C GLY A 59 -0.86 -10.20 -2.54
N LEU A 60 0.39 -10.26 -3.01
CA LEU A 60 0.94 -11.45 -3.66
C LEU A 60 1.00 -12.65 -2.70
N LYS A 61 1.48 -12.44 -1.47
CA LYS A 61 1.56 -13.50 -0.46
C LYS A 61 0.18 -14.02 -0.08
N ALA A 62 -0.81 -13.14 0.04
CA ALA A 62 -2.20 -13.52 0.26
C ALA A 62 -2.76 -14.36 -0.88
N TRP A 63 -2.45 -14.01 -2.14
CA TRP A 63 -2.82 -14.81 -3.30
C TRP A 63 -2.19 -16.21 -3.24
N HIS A 64 -0.89 -16.32 -2.92
CA HIS A 64 -0.22 -17.62 -2.80
C HIS A 64 -0.87 -18.49 -1.72
N SER A 65 -1.15 -17.90 -0.55
CA SER A 65 -1.86 -18.59 0.53
C SER A 65 -3.25 -19.07 0.11
N ALA A 66 -4.00 -18.27 -0.65
CA ALA A 66 -5.34 -18.63 -1.12
C ALA A 66 -5.33 -19.75 -2.18
N GLN A 67 -4.24 -19.87 -2.95
CA GLN A 67 -4.08 -20.90 -3.97
C GLN A 67 -3.30 -22.13 -3.48
N ASN A 68 -2.98 -22.21 -2.19
CA ASN A 68 -2.08 -23.22 -1.62
C ASN A 68 -0.73 -23.32 -2.37
N ALA A 69 -0.26 -22.20 -2.91
CA ALA A 69 0.99 -22.09 -3.63
C ALA A 69 2.13 -21.71 -2.69
N GLU A 70 3.32 -22.27 -2.93
CA GLU A 70 4.52 -21.97 -2.15
C GLU A 70 4.91 -20.48 -2.25
N TRP A 71 5.11 -19.84 -1.09
CA TRP A 71 5.68 -18.49 -1.04
C TRP A 71 7.20 -18.55 -0.98
N LYS A 72 7.87 -18.14 -2.06
CA LYS A 72 9.34 -18.18 -2.17
C LYS A 72 10.07 -16.91 -1.69
N GLY A 73 9.35 -15.93 -1.13
CA GLY A 73 9.97 -14.69 -0.66
C GLY A 73 10.79 -14.90 0.62
N GLY A 74 12.11 -14.62 0.57
CA GLY A 74 13.05 -14.84 1.66
C GLY A 74 13.86 -13.60 2.07
N LYS A 75 15.08 -13.83 2.58
CA LYS A 75 15.95 -12.76 3.13
C LYS A 75 16.35 -11.73 2.06
N ARG A 76 16.56 -12.15 0.81
CA ARG A 76 16.97 -11.24 -0.28
C ARG A 76 15.87 -10.21 -0.54
N LEU A 77 14.62 -10.66 -0.56
CA LEU A 77 13.46 -9.79 -0.72
C LEU A 77 13.39 -8.72 0.38
N ASN A 78 13.66 -9.10 1.63
CA ASN A 78 13.67 -8.17 2.76
C ASN A 78 14.77 -7.10 2.63
N TYR A 79 15.98 -7.48 2.20
CA TYR A 79 17.05 -6.51 1.95
C TYR A 79 16.68 -5.53 0.84
N ILE A 80 16.08 -6.01 -0.25
CA ILE A 80 15.60 -5.14 -1.33
C ILE A 80 14.53 -4.17 -0.82
N LEU A 81 13.56 -4.64 -0.03
CA LEU A 81 12.53 -3.78 0.54
C LEU A 81 13.09 -2.68 1.44
N ASN A 82 14.10 -3.00 2.25
CA ASN A 82 14.79 -2.01 3.06
C ASN A 82 15.55 -1.01 2.18
N GLY A 83 16.20 -1.48 1.10
CA GLY A 83 16.83 -0.60 0.12
C GLY A 83 15.85 0.32 -0.61
N VAL A 84 14.63 -0.16 -0.90
CA VAL A 84 13.54 0.63 -1.49
C VAL A 84 13.05 1.70 -0.52
N GLU A 85 12.88 1.36 0.77
CA GLU A 85 12.50 2.32 1.80
C GLU A 85 13.56 3.41 1.98
N ASN A 86 14.84 3.01 2.06
CA ASN A 86 15.96 3.94 2.23
C ASN A 86 16.12 4.90 1.04
N ARG A 87 15.65 4.51 -0.14
CA ARG A 87 15.67 5.34 -1.36
C ARG A 87 14.31 5.92 -1.70
N ARG A 88 13.39 6.00 -0.74
CA ARG A 88 12.10 6.64 -0.98
C ARG A 88 12.29 8.12 -1.29
N PRO A 89 11.47 8.72 -2.15
CA PRO A 89 11.51 10.16 -2.38
C PRO A 89 11.26 10.94 -1.09
N ALA A 90 11.95 12.06 -0.87
CA ALA A 90 11.67 12.94 0.27
C ALA A 90 10.19 13.39 0.28
N LEU A 91 9.61 13.60 -0.90
CA LEU A 91 8.19 13.93 -1.10
C LEU A 91 7.22 12.86 -0.60
N SER A 92 7.66 11.61 -0.37
CA SER A 92 6.80 10.58 0.23
C SER A 92 6.64 10.73 1.74
N HIS A 93 7.42 11.60 2.39
CA HIS A 93 7.18 11.99 3.78
C HIS A 93 6.01 12.97 3.80
N ARG A 94 4.87 12.53 4.34
CA ARG A 94 3.82 13.46 4.72
C ARG A 94 4.24 14.13 6.03
N PRO A 95 4.28 15.47 6.11
CA PRO A 95 4.55 16.14 7.38
C PRO A 95 3.47 15.74 8.40
N PRO A 96 3.78 15.74 9.70
CA PRO A 96 2.78 15.58 10.75
C PRO A 96 1.58 16.50 10.49
N ARG A 97 0.36 15.99 10.68
CA ARG A 97 -0.83 16.83 10.57
C ARG A 97 -0.76 17.89 11.67
N LEU A 98 -1.06 19.14 11.32
CA LEU A 98 -1.15 20.21 12.30
C LEU A 98 -2.23 19.88 13.34
N PRO A 99 -2.04 20.31 14.60
CA PRO A 99 -3.07 20.14 15.62
C PRO A 99 -4.34 20.90 15.24
N ILE A 100 -5.48 20.38 15.70
CA ILE A 100 -6.78 21.05 15.55
C ILE A 100 -6.70 22.39 16.28
N ASN A 101 -7.04 23.47 15.58
CA ASN A 101 -7.05 24.81 16.16
C ASN A 101 -8.49 25.31 16.36
N ARG A 102 -8.66 26.31 17.24
CA ARG A 102 -9.98 26.90 17.52
C ARG A 102 -10.67 27.46 16.27
N LYS A 103 -9.90 27.91 15.27
CA LYS A 103 -10.45 28.41 14.00
C LYS A 103 -11.11 27.28 13.20
N MET A 104 -10.50 26.09 13.16
CA MET A 104 -11.07 24.89 12.53
C MET A 104 -12.36 24.48 13.21
N LEU A 105 -12.42 24.48 14.55
CA LEU A 105 -13.66 24.17 15.28
C LEU A 105 -14.77 25.21 15.02
N ARG A 106 -14.42 26.49 14.87
CA ARG A 106 -15.39 27.53 14.49
C ARG A 106 -15.93 27.32 13.07
N ILE A 107 -15.07 26.95 12.12
CA ILE A 107 -15.47 26.63 10.75
C ILE A 107 -16.37 25.39 10.74
N LEU A 108 -16.00 24.35 11.50
CA LEU A 108 -16.80 23.14 11.65
C LEU A 108 -18.19 23.47 12.20
N ARG A 109 -18.28 24.21 13.32
CA ARG A 109 -19.56 24.64 13.91
C ARG A 109 -20.42 25.43 12.92
N ALA A 110 -19.82 26.34 12.16
CA ALA A 110 -20.57 27.19 11.23
C ALA A 110 -21.16 26.42 10.04
N GLY A 111 -20.62 25.24 9.72
CA GLY A 111 -21.10 24.38 8.63
C GLY A 111 -21.99 23.22 9.06
N LEU A 112 -22.30 23.10 10.35
CA LEU A 112 -23.13 22.03 10.91
C LEU A 112 -24.46 22.58 11.42
N ASP A 113 -25.53 21.79 11.26
CA ASP A 113 -26.82 22.09 11.87
C ASP A 113 -26.88 21.49 13.27
N LEU A 114 -26.72 22.32 14.30
CA LEU A 114 -26.76 21.85 15.69
C LEU A 114 -28.17 21.42 16.15
N THR A 115 -29.19 21.54 15.32
CA THR A 115 -30.50 20.96 15.59
C THR A 115 -30.61 19.51 15.10
N ASP A 116 -29.73 19.09 14.19
CA ASP A 116 -29.59 17.70 13.80
C ASP A 116 -28.71 16.93 14.81
N SER A 117 -29.17 15.74 15.17
CA SER A 117 -28.53 14.93 16.21
C SER A 117 -27.18 14.34 15.79
N VAL A 118 -26.97 14.10 14.48
CA VAL A 118 -25.71 13.60 13.95
C VAL A 118 -24.67 14.72 13.95
N ASP A 119 -25.04 15.89 13.45
CA ASP A 119 -24.18 17.06 13.39
C ASP A 119 -23.75 17.54 14.79
N MET A 120 -24.66 17.51 15.76
CA MET A 120 -24.33 17.79 17.16
C MET A 120 -23.32 16.78 17.73
N ALA A 121 -23.50 15.49 17.47
CA ALA A 121 -22.57 14.45 17.94
C ALA A 121 -21.19 14.58 17.28
N VAL A 122 -21.14 14.90 15.97
CA VAL A 122 -19.88 15.17 15.25
C VAL A 122 -19.14 16.35 15.88
N PHE A 123 -19.85 17.43 16.20
CA PHE A 123 -19.24 18.60 16.84
C PHE A 123 -18.76 18.31 18.27
N ALA A 124 -19.51 17.54 19.06
CA ALA A 124 -19.13 17.19 20.43
C ALA A 124 -17.90 16.27 20.51
N ALA A 125 -17.66 15.45 19.47
CA ALA A 125 -16.52 14.54 19.39
C ALA A 125 -15.24 15.17 18.82
N ALA A 126 -15.33 16.39 18.27
CA ALA A 126 -14.23 17.10 17.59
C ALA A 126 -13.37 17.93 18.55
#